data_AF-A0A2Z3US27-F1
#
_entry.id   AF-A0A2Z3US27-F1
#
_cell.length_a   1.000
_cell.length_b   1.000
_cell.length_c   1.000
_cell.angle_alpha   90.00
_cell.angle_beta   90.00
_cell.angle_gamma   90.00
#
_symmetry.space_group_name_H-M   'P 1'
#
loop_
_entity.id
_entity.type
_entity.pdbx_description
1 polymer ?
#
loop_
_entity_poly.entity_id
_entity_poly.type
_entity_poly.pdbx_seq_one_letter_code
_entity_poly.pdbx_strand_id
1 'polypeptide(L)'
;MSEEHWGHGEHEHAHENLVDPVSVLQLSANLSSGGRLLTPHDVRNKVLPTVRLREGYDLAEVDTFLSEIESTLSRLLRENAQLSTRLTAADRVSRQGSPSAGDSAARIVMRAQEAADEAIAAARQEADTILAEAHELAGAIEREALDKAAALERDSQEKHRQATETLDGAHVERQRRAEALHGLLHHHGSRMVETLEDHVGQLRNLFLELQEQDDAMTCLLQPVNLGEPGRDHHRCRPHADGQSHDGGSRDAEEAARPRMA
;
A
#
# COMPACT_ATOMS: atom_id res chain seq x y z
N MET A 1 -14.46 -11.33 -11.98
CA MET A 1 -14.08 -12.57 -11.29
C MET A 1 -14.13 -12.26 -9.80
N SER A 2 -15.28 -11.84 -9.26
CA SER A 2 -16.54 -12.60 -9.08
C SER A 2 -16.32 -13.81 -8.19
N GLU A 3 -16.80 -13.67 -6.94
CA GLU A 3 -17.32 -14.69 -6.02
C GLU A 3 -16.24 -15.69 -5.51
N GLU A 4 -16.15 -16.11 -4.25
CA GLU A 4 -17.13 -16.69 -3.34
C GLU A 4 -16.53 -16.60 -1.91
N HIS A 5 -17.26 -16.11 -0.90
CA HIS A 5 -18.22 -16.84 -0.07
C HIS A 5 -17.57 -17.57 1.13
N TRP A 6 -17.70 -16.92 2.30
CA TRP A 6 -17.74 -17.44 3.67
C TRP A 6 -17.35 -18.91 3.92
N GLY A 7 -16.15 -19.11 4.47
CA GLY A 7 -15.78 -20.31 5.22
C GLY A 7 -16.01 -20.08 6.71
N HIS A 8 -17.25 -20.22 7.17
CA HIS A 8 -17.54 -20.39 8.59
C HIS A 8 -16.92 -21.73 9.04
N GLY A 9 -15.87 -21.64 9.87
CA GLY A 9 -15.32 -22.79 10.58
C GLY A 9 -16.38 -23.38 11.48
N GLU A 10 -16.79 -24.59 11.13
CA GLU A 10 -17.82 -25.39 11.77
C GLU A 10 -17.45 -25.65 13.24
N HIS A 11 -18.43 -25.42 14.12
CA HIS A 11 -18.41 -25.85 15.50
C HIS A 11 -18.19 -27.36 15.56
N GLU A 12 -17.08 -27.75 16.19
CA GLU A 12 -16.75 -29.13 16.52
C GLU A 12 -17.85 -29.69 17.43
N HIS A 13 -18.76 -30.46 16.84
CA HIS A 13 -19.81 -31.18 17.53
C HIS A 13 -19.17 -32.26 18.41
N ALA A 14 -19.03 -31.94 19.69
CA ALA A 14 -18.98 -32.94 20.74
C ALA A 14 -20.26 -33.79 20.61
N HIS A 15 -20.18 -34.93 19.94
CA HIS A 15 -21.13 -36.01 20.09
C HIS A 15 -20.94 -36.60 21.49
N GLU A 16 -21.32 -35.83 22.52
CA GLU A 16 -21.78 -36.44 23.75
C GLU A 16 -22.93 -37.36 23.33
N ASN A 17 -22.82 -38.65 23.65
CA ASN A 17 -23.95 -39.58 23.63
C ASN A 17 -24.94 -39.13 24.71
N LEU A 18 -25.53 -37.97 24.52
CA LEU A 18 -26.66 -37.47 25.25
C LEU A 18 -27.80 -38.35 24.79
N VAL A 19 -28.07 -39.40 25.56
CA VAL A 19 -29.25 -40.23 25.39
C VAL A 19 -30.43 -39.27 25.49
N ASP A 20 -30.99 -38.90 24.34
CA ASP A 20 -32.05 -37.92 24.25
C ASP A 20 -33.21 -38.40 25.14
N PRO A 21 -33.72 -37.58 26.09
CA PRO A 21 -34.84 -37.98 26.96
C PRO A 21 -36.06 -38.42 26.15
N VAL A 22 -36.23 -37.94 24.92
CA VAL A 22 -37.29 -38.39 24.01
C VAL A 22 -37.08 -39.85 23.59
N SER A 23 -35.85 -40.30 23.39
CA SER A 23 -35.52 -41.70 23.06
C SER A 23 -35.80 -42.65 24.23
N VAL A 24 -35.56 -42.21 25.47
CA VAL A 24 -35.86 -42.98 26.71
C VAL A 24 -37.37 -43.08 26.94
N LEU A 25 -38.10 -41.99 26.65
CA LEU A 25 -39.55 -41.94 26.73
C LEU A 25 -40.22 -42.75 25.61
N GLN A 26 -39.64 -42.77 24.40
CA GLN A 26 -40.09 -43.64 23.32
C GLN A 26 -39.85 -45.12 23.61
N LEU A 27 -38.73 -45.47 24.26
CA LEU A 27 -38.47 -46.84 24.70
C LEU A 27 -39.49 -47.31 25.76
N SER A 28 -39.87 -46.43 26.68
CA SER A 28 -40.90 -46.71 27.70
C SER A 28 -42.33 -46.70 27.15
N ALA A 29 -42.65 -45.89 26.13
CA ALA A 29 -43.93 -45.93 25.43
C ALA A 29 -44.09 -47.20 24.55
N ASN A 30 -43.01 -47.68 23.93
CA ASN A 30 -42.99 -48.91 23.14
C ASN A 30 -43.14 -50.18 24.01
N LEU A 31 -42.75 -50.13 25.28
CA LEU A 31 -43.00 -51.21 26.25
C LEU A 31 -44.48 -51.33 26.64
N SER A 32 -45.21 -50.22 26.68
CA SER A 32 -46.66 -50.22 26.99
C SER A 32 -47.55 -50.70 25.85
N SER A 33 -47.10 -50.64 24.59
CA SER A 33 -47.93 -51.00 23.43
C SER A 33 -47.87 -52.49 23.03
N GLY A 34 -47.28 -53.36 23.86
CA GLY A 34 -47.34 -54.82 23.65
C GLY A 34 -46.13 -55.64 24.10
N GLY A 35 -45.15 -55.06 24.82
CA GLY A 35 -43.96 -55.77 25.25
C GLY A 35 -43.84 -55.82 26.78
N ARG A 36 -44.27 -56.93 27.40
CA ARG A 36 -43.78 -57.27 28.75
C ARG A 36 -42.25 -57.25 28.68
N LEU A 37 -41.60 -56.40 29.48
CA LEU A 37 -40.14 -56.39 29.64
C LEU A 37 -39.69 -57.84 29.83
N LEU A 38 -38.87 -58.33 28.89
CA LEU A 38 -38.38 -59.70 28.94
C LEU A 38 -37.67 -59.89 30.28
N THR A 39 -38.06 -60.94 31.01
CA THR A 39 -37.29 -61.41 32.15
C THR A 39 -36.26 -62.44 31.68
N PRO A 40 -35.17 -62.69 32.43
CA PRO A 40 -34.24 -63.78 32.10
C PRO A 40 -34.97 -65.12 31.94
N HIS A 41 -36.02 -65.34 32.74
CA HIS A 41 -36.88 -66.51 32.65
C HIS A 41 -37.66 -66.60 31.33
N ASP A 42 -38.08 -65.46 30.78
CA ASP A 42 -38.83 -65.41 29.51
C ASP A 42 -37.95 -65.72 28.31
N VAL A 43 -36.66 -65.35 28.37
CA VAL A 43 -35.66 -65.70 27.35
C VAL A 43 -35.38 -67.19 27.39
N ARG A 44 -35.18 -67.76 28.59
CA ARG A 44 -34.91 -69.20 28.77
C ARG A 44 -36.05 -70.10 28.30
N ASN A 45 -37.30 -69.69 28.51
CA ASN A 45 -38.47 -70.49 28.15
C ASN A 45 -38.96 -70.25 26.72
N LYS A 46 -38.27 -69.42 25.92
CA LYS A 46 -38.71 -69.05 24.58
C LYS A 46 -38.43 -70.19 23.59
N VAL A 47 -39.48 -70.81 23.08
CA VAL A 47 -39.37 -71.78 21.96
C VAL A 47 -39.46 -71.03 20.63
N LEU A 48 -38.39 -71.09 19.84
CA LEU A 48 -38.35 -70.53 18.49
C LEU A 48 -38.78 -71.58 17.44
N PRO A 49 -39.66 -71.24 16.48
CA PRO A 49 -40.08 -72.17 15.44
C PRO A 49 -38.93 -72.42 14.44
N THR A 50 -38.73 -73.69 14.05
CA THR A 50 -37.69 -74.06 13.07
C THR A 50 -38.22 -73.92 11.64
N VAL A 51 -37.46 -73.27 10.76
CA VAL A 51 -37.84 -73.09 9.34
C VAL A 51 -36.97 -74.00 8.48
N ARG A 52 -37.60 -74.89 7.69
CA ARG A 52 -36.91 -75.93 6.90
C ARG A 52 -36.64 -75.58 5.44
N LEU A 53 -37.23 -74.51 4.91
CA LEU A 53 -37.27 -74.20 3.47
C LEU A 53 -36.63 -72.85 3.09
N ARG A 54 -35.98 -72.16 4.04
CA ARG A 54 -35.26 -70.89 3.83
C ARG A 54 -33.95 -70.90 4.62
N GLU A 55 -33.01 -70.04 4.25
CA GLU A 55 -31.81 -69.76 5.05
C GLU A 55 -32.23 -69.47 6.49
N GLY A 56 -31.77 -70.29 7.43
CA GLY A 56 -32.12 -70.25 8.84
C GLY A 56 -30.86 -70.09 9.68
N TYR A 57 -31.03 -69.51 10.87
CA TYR A 57 -29.96 -69.41 11.85
C TYR A 57 -29.56 -70.80 12.35
N ASP A 58 -28.28 -70.97 12.69
CA ASP A 58 -27.82 -72.17 13.38
C ASP A 58 -28.42 -72.22 14.80
N LEU A 59 -29.12 -73.31 15.10
CA LEU A 59 -29.78 -73.51 16.39
C LEU A 59 -28.78 -73.47 17.57
N ALA A 60 -27.58 -73.99 17.38
CA ALA A 60 -26.56 -74.02 18.44
C ALA A 60 -25.98 -72.62 18.74
N GLU A 61 -25.83 -71.80 17.70
CA GLU A 61 -25.39 -70.42 17.84
C GLU A 61 -26.48 -69.55 18.48
N VAL A 62 -27.73 -69.75 18.07
CA VAL A 62 -28.89 -69.07 18.67
C VAL A 62 -29.04 -69.41 20.15
N ASP A 63 -28.91 -70.68 20.56
CA ASP A 63 -29.00 -71.08 21.96
C ASP A 63 -27.87 -70.49 22.81
N THR A 64 -26.67 -70.40 22.24
CA THR A 64 -25.50 -69.77 22.89
C THR A 64 -25.75 -68.27 23.10
N PHE A 65 -26.25 -67.58 22.06
CA PHE A 65 -26.59 -66.17 22.13
C PHE A 65 -27.72 -65.88 23.12
N LEU A 66 -28.76 -66.72 23.18
CA LEU A 66 -29.85 -66.59 24.16
C LEU A 66 -29.35 -66.77 25.61
N SER A 67 -28.36 -67.65 25.83
CA SER A 67 -27.70 -67.82 27.14
C SER A 67 -26.93 -66.57 27.57
N GLU A 68 -26.24 -65.91 26.63
CA GLU A 68 -25.54 -64.64 26.87
C GLU A 68 -26.51 -63.50 27.21
N ILE A 69 -27.66 -63.44 26.52
CA ILE A 69 -28.74 -62.49 26.81
C ILE A 69 -29.31 -62.75 28.20
N GLU A 70 -29.61 -64.00 28.56
CA GLU A 70 -30.15 -64.35 29.89
C GLU A 70 -29.18 -63.92 31.00
N SER A 71 -27.88 -64.21 30.82
CA SER A 71 -26.83 -63.83 31.77
C SER A 71 -26.72 -62.31 31.93
N THR A 72 -26.70 -61.59 30.81
CA THR A 72 -26.61 -60.13 30.78
C THR A 72 -27.83 -59.48 31.44
N LEU A 73 -29.03 -59.95 31.14
CA LEU A 73 -30.26 -59.44 31.71
C LEU A 73 -30.36 -59.72 33.22
N SER A 74 -29.93 -60.91 33.66
CA SER A 74 -29.85 -61.26 35.08
C SER A 74 -28.85 -60.40 35.85
N ARG A 75 -27.75 -60.02 35.20
CA ARG A 75 -26.77 -59.10 35.76
C ARG A 75 -27.34 -57.68 35.86
N LEU A 76 -27.92 -57.17 34.78
CA LEU A 76 -28.53 -55.83 34.74
C LEU A 76 -29.66 -55.68 35.78
N LEU A 77 -30.52 -56.67 35.93
CA LEU A 77 -31.59 -56.62 36.95
C LEU A 77 -31.03 -56.60 38.38
N ARG A 78 -29.96 -57.35 38.66
CA ARG A 78 -29.29 -57.30 39.96
C ARG A 78 -28.60 -55.96 40.20
N GLU A 79 -27.90 -55.44 39.20
CA GLU A 79 -27.25 -54.13 39.28
C GLU A 79 -28.28 -53.02 39.48
N ASN A 80 -29.42 -53.08 38.78
CA ASN A 80 -30.51 -52.13 38.94
C ASN A 80 -31.10 -52.18 40.36
N ALA A 81 -31.38 -53.38 40.89
CA ALA A 81 -31.85 -53.54 42.27
C ALA A 81 -30.84 -53.01 43.31
N GLN A 82 -29.54 -53.24 43.07
CA GLN A 82 -28.47 -52.69 43.92
C GLN A 82 -28.42 -51.16 43.84
N LEU A 83 -28.54 -50.58 42.64
CA LEU A 83 -28.57 -49.13 42.44
C LEU A 83 -29.78 -48.49 43.10
N SER A 84 -30.98 -49.07 42.96
CA SER A 84 -32.18 -48.59 43.67
C SER A 84 -32.02 -48.64 45.19
N THR A 85 -31.39 -49.71 45.72
CA THR A 85 -31.09 -49.82 47.15
C THR A 85 -30.10 -48.75 47.60
N ARG A 86 -29.06 -48.45 46.81
CA ARG A 86 -28.08 -47.39 47.11
C ARG A 86 -28.71 -46.01 47.07
N LEU A 87 -29.56 -45.71 46.09
CA LEU A 87 -30.26 -44.43 45.99
C LEU A 87 -31.22 -44.21 47.16
N THR A 88 -31.99 -45.23 47.55
CA THR A 88 -32.90 -45.13 48.70
C THR A 88 -32.15 -45.01 50.03
N ALA A 89 -30.99 -45.66 50.17
CA ALA A 89 -30.11 -45.46 51.33
C ALA A 89 -29.51 -44.05 51.36
N ALA A 90 -29.01 -43.54 50.23
CA ALA A 90 -28.46 -42.19 50.11
C ALA A 90 -29.52 -41.10 50.38
N ASP A 91 -30.75 -41.27 49.88
CA ASP A 91 -31.86 -40.35 50.12
C ASP A 91 -32.26 -40.32 51.61
N ARG A 92 -32.26 -41.48 52.28
CA ARG A 92 -32.50 -41.56 53.74
C ARG A 92 -31.40 -40.87 54.54
N VAL A 93 -30.13 -41.06 54.17
CA VAL A 93 -28.99 -40.38 54.81
C VAL A 93 -29.05 -38.86 54.56
N SER A 94 -29.44 -38.43 53.36
CA SER A 94 -29.61 -37.01 53.02
C SER A 94 -30.74 -36.36 53.82
N ARG A 95 -31.86 -37.06 54.04
CA ARG A 95 -33.00 -36.58 54.83
C ARG A 95 -32.78 -36.63 56.35
N GLN A 96 -31.94 -37.54 56.84
CA GLN A 96 -31.60 -37.67 58.26
C GLN A 96 -30.34 -36.87 58.66
N GLY A 97 -29.56 -36.38 57.68
CA GLY A 97 -28.42 -35.50 57.89
C GLY A 97 -28.82 -34.03 57.98
N SER A 98 -28.99 -33.53 59.21
CA SER A 98 -28.95 -32.12 59.69
C SER A 98 -29.45 -30.96 58.77
N PRO A 99 -30.32 -30.06 59.26
CA PRO A 99 -30.76 -28.85 58.55
C PRO A 99 -29.64 -27.83 58.22
N SER A 100 -28.39 -28.09 58.64
CA SER A 100 -27.21 -27.26 58.35
C SER A 100 -26.55 -27.55 56.99
N ALA A 101 -26.87 -28.66 56.31
CA ALA A 101 -26.23 -29.00 55.03
C ALA A 101 -26.58 -28.00 53.90
N GLY A 102 -27.84 -27.54 53.84
CA GLY A 102 -28.27 -26.50 52.89
C GLY A 102 -27.64 -25.14 53.17
N ASP A 103 -27.44 -24.81 54.45
CA ASP A 103 -26.81 -23.57 54.88
C ASP A 103 -25.29 -23.56 54.59
N SER A 104 -24.63 -24.71 54.68
CA SER A 104 -23.24 -24.89 54.24
C SER A 104 -23.10 -24.81 52.72
N ALA A 105 -24.02 -25.41 51.96
CA ALA A 105 -24.01 -25.31 50.50
C ALA A 105 -24.21 -23.86 50.03
N ALA A 106 -25.13 -23.11 50.64
CA ALA A 106 -25.35 -21.70 50.33
C ALA A 106 -24.11 -20.84 50.57
N ARG A 107 -23.39 -21.05 51.68
CA ARG A 107 -22.14 -20.34 51.98
C ARG A 107 -21.02 -20.66 51.00
N ILE A 108 -20.93 -21.91 50.54
CA ILE A 108 -19.93 -22.32 49.54
C ILE A 108 -20.24 -21.66 48.19
N VAL A 109 -21.51 -21.63 47.77
CA VAL A 109 -21.91 -20.95 46.54
C VAL A 109 -21.62 -19.45 46.60
N MET A 110 -21.92 -18.79 47.72
CA MET A 110 -21.63 -17.36 47.90
C MET A 110 -20.13 -17.06 47.82
N ARG A 111 -19.28 -17.87 48.49
CA ARG A 111 -17.82 -17.73 48.38
C ARG A 111 -17.30 -18.02 46.98
N ALA A 112 -17.89 -18.99 46.29
CA ALA A 112 -17.52 -19.29 44.92
C ALA A 112 -17.91 -18.15 43.95
N GLN A 113 -19.06 -17.50 44.17
CA GLN A 113 -19.48 -16.31 43.43
C GLN A 113 -18.56 -15.12 43.70
N GLU A 114 -18.25 -14.85 44.97
CA GLU A 114 -17.31 -13.79 45.35
C GLU A 114 -15.92 -14.01 44.73
N ALA A 115 -15.41 -15.25 44.79
CA ALA A 115 -14.14 -15.61 44.14
C ALA A 115 -14.20 -15.50 42.60
N ALA A 116 -15.35 -15.80 41.99
CA ALA A 116 -15.53 -15.63 40.55
C ALA A 116 -15.55 -14.16 40.16
N ASP A 117 -16.25 -13.32 40.92
CA ASP A 117 -16.32 -11.87 40.68
C ASP A 117 -14.95 -11.21 40.88
N GLU A 118 -14.20 -11.62 41.90
CA GLU A 118 -12.82 -11.18 42.13
C GLU A 118 -11.89 -11.60 40.97
N ALA A 119 -11.99 -12.85 40.51
CA ALA A 119 -11.20 -13.33 39.37
C ALA A 119 -11.53 -12.56 38.07
N ILE A 120 -12.81 -12.24 37.84
CA ILE A 120 -13.23 -11.42 36.69
C ILE A 120 -12.70 -10.00 36.81
N ALA A 121 -12.75 -9.40 38.01
CA ALA A 121 -12.23 -8.05 38.25
C ALA A 121 -10.71 -7.99 38.04
N ALA A 122 -9.96 -8.97 38.56
CA ALA A 122 -8.52 -9.08 38.37
C ALA A 122 -8.13 -9.25 36.89
N ALA A 123 -8.81 -10.15 36.17
CA ALA A 123 -8.57 -10.38 34.75
C ALA A 123 -8.86 -9.14 33.89
N ARG A 124 -9.91 -8.39 34.22
CA ARG A 124 -10.22 -7.11 33.54
C ARG A 124 -9.16 -6.05 33.82
N GLN A 125 -8.73 -5.92 35.06
CA GLN A 125 -7.67 -4.97 35.41
C GLN A 125 -6.36 -5.31 34.70
N GLU A 126 -5.98 -6.59 34.63
CA GLU A 126 -4.80 -7.04 33.90
C GLU A 126 -4.93 -6.75 32.40
N ALA A 127 -6.09 -7.05 31.81
CA ALA A 127 -6.36 -6.73 30.41
C ALA A 127 -6.24 -5.22 30.14
N ASP A 128 -6.80 -4.37 31.01
CA ASP A 128 -6.70 -2.92 30.89
C ASP A 128 -5.25 -2.44 30.98
N THR A 129 -4.43 -3.04 31.85
CA THR A 129 -2.99 -2.71 31.94
C THR A 129 -2.24 -3.11 30.67
N ILE A 130 -2.50 -4.29 30.12
CA ILE A 130 -1.87 -4.76 28.87
C ILE A 130 -2.25 -3.84 27.72
N LEU A 131 -3.53 -3.44 27.62
CA LEU A 131 -3.98 -2.51 26.59
C LEU A 131 -3.32 -1.13 26.73
N ALA A 132 -3.19 -0.61 27.95
CA ALA A 132 -2.51 0.66 28.18
C ALA A 132 -1.03 0.61 27.77
N GLU A 133 -0.31 -0.44 28.15
CA GLU A 133 1.10 -0.63 27.76
C GLU A 133 1.26 -0.81 26.25
N ALA A 134 0.36 -1.58 25.62
CA ALA A 134 0.36 -1.78 24.18
C ALA A 134 0.12 -0.45 23.42
N HIS A 135 -0.80 0.38 23.91
CA HIS A 135 -1.06 1.70 23.34
C HIS A 135 0.12 2.65 23.50
N GLU A 136 0.77 2.68 24.67
CA GLU A 136 1.98 3.48 24.89
C GLU A 136 3.14 3.05 23.98
N LEU A 137 3.35 1.73 23.84
CA LEU A 137 4.38 1.20 22.95
C LEU A 137 4.08 1.51 21.48
N ALA A 138 2.83 1.32 21.04
CA ALA A 138 2.41 1.67 19.69
C ALA A 138 2.63 3.17 19.42
N GLY A 139 2.22 4.04 20.34
CA GLY A 139 2.43 5.48 20.22
C GLY A 139 3.90 5.89 20.25
N ALA A 140 4.78 5.15 20.94
CA ALA A 140 6.22 5.36 20.88
C ALA A 140 6.81 4.98 19.52
N ILE A 141 6.43 3.82 18.98
CA ILE A 141 6.87 3.34 17.66
C ILE A 141 6.41 4.29 16.56
N GLU A 142 5.16 4.77 16.61
CA GLU A 142 4.63 5.73 15.65
C GLU A 142 5.42 7.04 15.66
N ARG A 143 5.68 7.61 16.85
CA ARG A 143 6.48 8.83 16.97
C ARG A 143 7.89 8.64 16.43
N GLU A 144 8.55 7.54 16.79
CA GLU A 144 9.89 7.23 16.30
C GLU A 144 9.91 7.06 14.77
N ALA A 145 8.90 6.40 14.20
CA ALA A 145 8.78 6.23 12.76
C ALA A 145 8.55 7.56 12.04
N LEU A 146 7.69 8.43 12.59
CA LEU A 146 7.43 9.77 12.05
C LEU A 146 8.67 10.66 12.14
N ASP A 147 9.40 10.64 13.25
CA ASP A 147 10.64 11.41 13.42
C ASP A 147 11.72 10.96 12.42
N LYS A 148 11.85 9.64 12.21
CA LYS A 148 12.75 9.07 11.20
C LYS A 148 12.33 9.48 9.78
N ALA A 149 11.04 9.43 9.47
CA ALA A 149 10.52 9.86 8.17
C ALA A 149 10.81 11.35 7.91
N ALA A 150 10.54 12.21 8.90
CA ALA A 150 10.81 13.65 8.81
C ALA A 150 12.31 13.97 8.73
N ALA A 151 13.17 13.17 9.37
CA ALA A 151 14.61 13.31 9.24
C ALA A 151 15.09 12.92 7.83
N LEU A 152 14.60 11.80 7.29
CA LEU A 152 14.93 11.35 5.93
C LEU A 152 14.45 12.35 4.87
N GLU A 153 13.26 12.91 5.05
CA GLU A 153 12.72 13.91 4.13
C GLU A 153 13.56 15.18 4.13
N ARG A 154 13.97 15.68 5.30
CA ARG A 154 14.88 16.84 5.39
C ARG A 154 16.23 16.57 4.74
N ASP A 155 16.82 15.40 4.96
CA ASP A 155 18.07 15.01 4.31
C ASP A 155 17.92 14.91 2.77
N SER A 156 16.82 14.33 2.30
CA SER A 156 16.50 14.28 0.87
C SER A 156 16.31 15.68 0.26
N GLN A 157 15.57 16.56 0.94
CA GLN A 157 15.35 17.93 0.50
C GLN A 157 16.66 18.73 0.48
N GLU A 158 17.52 18.56 1.49
CA GLU A 158 18.80 19.24 1.54
C GLU A 158 19.74 18.77 0.43
N LYS A 159 19.81 17.45 0.17
CA LYS A 159 20.54 16.91 -0.98
C LYS A 159 19.98 17.42 -2.30
N HIS A 160 18.67 17.52 -2.43
CA HIS A 160 18.04 18.10 -3.61
C HIS A 160 18.44 19.56 -3.79
N ARG A 161 18.36 20.36 -2.72
CA ARG A 161 18.76 21.77 -2.73
C ARG A 161 20.23 21.94 -3.10
N GLN A 162 21.13 21.13 -2.54
CA GLN A 162 22.54 21.14 -2.90
C GLN A 162 22.75 20.76 -4.37
N ALA A 163 22.04 19.74 -4.87
CA ALA A 163 22.10 19.36 -6.27
C ALA A 163 21.60 20.49 -7.19
N THR A 164 20.50 21.16 -6.85
CA THR A 164 20.01 22.30 -7.63
C THR A 164 20.99 23.46 -7.60
N GLU A 165 21.57 23.78 -6.44
CA GLU A 165 22.58 24.85 -6.32
C GLU A 165 23.83 24.57 -7.16
N THR A 166 24.30 23.32 -7.18
CA THR A 166 25.45 22.93 -8.02
C THR A 166 25.12 22.97 -9.50
N LEU A 167 23.92 22.53 -9.90
CA LEU A 167 23.46 22.62 -11.29
C LEU A 167 23.35 24.08 -11.72
N ASP A 168 22.71 24.94 -10.92
CA ASP A 168 22.56 26.37 -11.20
C ASP A 168 23.92 27.05 -11.32
N GLY A 169 24.86 26.76 -10.41
CA GLY A 169 26.24 27.23 -10.50
C GLY A 169 26.91 26.82 -11.82
N ALA A 170 26.76 25.56 -12.23
CA ALA A 170 27.31 25.07 -13.50
C ALA A 170 26.60 25.69 -14.73
N HIS A 171 25.31 25.97 -14.65
CA HIS A 171 24.55 26.67 -15.69
C HIS A 171 25.03 28.11 -15.85
N VAL A 172 25.17 28.85 -14.76
CA VAL A 172 25.70 30.22 -14.77
C VAL A 172 27.12 30.26 -15.33
N GLU A 173 27.99 29.33 -14.93
CA GLU A 173 29.36 29.26 -15.45
C GLU A 173 29.39 28.95 -16.96
N ARG A 174 28.59 27.97 -17.40
CA ARG A 174 28.45 27.66 -18.84
C ARG A 174 27.93 28.87 -19.62
N GLN A 175 26.95 29.58 -19.08
CA GLN A 175 26.36 30.76 -19.70
C GLN A 175 27.38 31.90 -19.82
N ARG A 176 28.15 32.18 -18.75
CA ARG A 176 29.22 33.18 -18.77
C ARG A 176 30.28 32.87 -19.82
N ARG A 177 30.67 31.60 -19.98
CA ARG A 177 31.61 31.19 -21.03
C ARG A 177 31.05 31.41 -22.43
N ALA A 178 29.79 31.07 -22.64
CA ALA A 178 29.11 31.31 -23.92
C ALA A 178 29.06 32.81 -24.25
N GLU A 179 28.71 33.65 -23.27
CA GLU A 179 28.71 35.11 -23.42
C GLU A 179 30.11 35.67 -23.68
N ALA A 180 31.14 35.16 -22.99
CA ALA A 180 32.52 35.57 -23.22
C ALA A 180 33.01 35.20 -24.64
N LEU A 181 32.70 33.98 -25.10
CA LEU A 181 32.99 33.53 -26.47
C LEU A 181 32.27 34.40 -27.51
N HIS A 182 30.99 34.71 -27.27
CA HIS A 182 30.21 35.59 -28.13
C HIS A 182 30.82 37.00 -28.18
N GLY A 183 31.22 37.55 -27.03
CA GLY A 183 31.90 38.84 -26.94
C GLY A 183 33.22 38.87 -27.70
N LEU A 184 34.02 37.81 -27.62
CA LEU A 184 35.27 37.69 -28.38
C LEU A 184 35.01 37.68 -29.89
N LEU A 185 34.06 36.86 -30.36
CA LEU A 185 33.71 36.79 -31.78
C LEU A 185 33.20 38.14 -32.30
N HIS A 186 32.33 38.80 -31.54
CA HIS A 186 31.80 40.11 -31.89
C HIS A 186 32.91 41.18 -31.92
N HIS A 187 33.80 41.19 -30.93
CA HIS A 187 34.94 42.10 -30.88
C HIS A 187 35.89 41.89 -32.08
N HIS A 188 36.24 40.64 -32.39
CA HIS A 188 37.06 40.32 -33.56
C HIS A 188 36.40 40.73 -34.87
N GLY A 189 35.10 40.44 -35.03
CA GLY A 189 34.33 40.85 -36.20
C GLY A 189 34.32 42.37 -36.36
N SER A 190 34.02 43.12 -35.29
CA SER A 190 34.03 44.59 -35.30
C SER A 190 35.40 45.15 -35.66
N ARG A 191 36.48 44.60 -35.08
CA ARG A 191 37.84 45.04 -35.38
C ARG A 191 38.23 44.76 -36.84
N MET A 192 37.82 43.61 -37.39
CA MET A 192 38.03 43.32 -38.81
C MET A 192 37.29 44.32 -39.70
N VAL A 193 36.01 44.62 -39.41
CA VAL A 193 35.22 45.60 -40.16
C VAL A 193 35.88 46.98 -40.11
N GLU A 194 36.21 47.47 -38.91
CA GLU A 194 36.90 48.75 -38.72
C GLU A 194 38.20 48.83 -39.53
N THR A 195 39.05 47.79 -39.44
CA THR A 195 40.28 47.78 -40.24
C THR A 195 40.00 47.79 -41.74
N LEU A 196 39.00 47.05 -42.23
CA LEU A 196 38.67 47.03 -43.66
C LEU A 196 38.12 48.38 -44.12
N GLU A 197 37.27 49.02 -43.32
CA GLU A 197 36.75 50.37 -43.58
C GLU A 197 37.88 51.41 -43.64
N ASP A 198 38.85 51.33 -42.73
CA ASP A 198 40.05 52.17 -42.74
C ASP A 198 40.87 51.98 -44.03
N HIS A 199 41.14 50.73 -44.42
CA HIS A 199 41.89 50.45 -45.66
C HIS A 199 41.14 50.95 -46.90
N VAL A 200 39.83 50.73 -46.97
CA VAL A 200 38.99 51.24 -48.08
C VAL A 200 39.00 52.77 -48.10
N GLY A 201 38.94 53.42 -46.93
CA GLY A 201 39.06 54.86 -46.79
C GLY A 201 40.40 55.40 -47.28
N GLN A 202 41.51 54.74 -46.90
CA GLN A 202 42.87 55.10 -47.35
C GLN A 202 43.01 54.97 -48.87
N LEU A 203 42.54 53.87 -49.46
CA LEU A 203 42.57 53.68 -50.92
C LEU A 203 41.75 54.73 -51.65
N ARG A 204 40.57 55.08 -51.12
CA ARG A 204 39.73 56.15 -51.68
C ARG A 204 40.45 57.50 -51.65
N ASN A 205 41.13 57.83 -50.54
CA ASN A 205 41.89 59.08 -50.43
C ASN A 205 43.08 59.11 -51.40
N LEU A 206 43.84 58.02 -51.51
CA LEU A 206 44.97 57.92 -52.44
C LEU A 206 44.51 58.02 -53.90
N PHE A 207 43.35 57.44 -54.23
CA PHE A 207 42.74 57.60 -55.55
C PHE A 207 42.40 59.07 -55.84
N LEU A 208 41.80 59.77 -54.88
CA LEU A 208 41.50 61.20 -55.02
C LEU A 208 42.79 62.04 -55.20
N GLU A 209 43.86 61.74 -54.47
CA GLU A 209 45.16 62.40 -54.63
C GLU A 209 45.77 62.17 -56.02
N LEU A 210 45.72 60.94 -56.54
CA LEU A 210 46.18 60.62 -57.89
C LEU A 210 45.32 61.32 -58.95
N GLN A 211 44.01 61.38 -58.75
CA GLN A 211 43.11 62.09 -59.65
C GLN A 211 43.39 63.60 -59.66
N GLU A 212 43.67 64.21 -58.51
CA GLU A 212 44.05 65.62 -58.43
C GLU A 212 45.40 65.89 -59.13
N GLN A 213 46.35 64.96 -59.07
CA GLN A 213 47.61 65.03 -59.83
C GLN A 213 47.39 64.90 -61.34
N ASP A 214 46.54 63.98 -61.79
CA ASP A 214 46.20 63.82 -63.19
C ASP A 214 45.42 65.03 -63.73
N ASP A 215 44.48 65.58 -62.96
CA ASP A 215 43.77 66.82 -63.31
C ASP A 215 44.76 68.01 -63.40
N ALA A 216 45.71 68.11 -62.47
CA ALA A 216 46.78 69.12 -62.51
C ALA A 216 47.73 68.92 -63.72
N MET A 217 48.13 67.68 -64.02
CA MET A 217 49.00 67.35 -65.16
C MET A 217 48.28 67.58 -66.50
N THR A 218 46.99 67.25 -66.56
CA THR A 218 46.11 67.49 -67.71
C THR A 218 45.89 68.99 -67.91
N CYS A 219 45.74 69.78 -66.85
CA CYS A 219 45.70 71.25 -66.94
C CYS A 219 47.03 71.84 -67.50
N LEU A 220 48.19 71.21 -67.25
CA LEU A 220 49.50 71.67 -67.76
C LEU A 220 49.81 71.26 -69.20
N LEU A 221 49.22 70.17 -69.69
CA LEU A 221 49.39 69.67 -71.06
C LEU A 221 48.37 70.25 -72.05
N GLN A 222 47.52 71.19 -71.63
CA GLN A 222 46.63 71.88 -72.55
C GLN A 222 47.45 72.64 -73.61
N PRO A 223 47.18 72.42 -74.92
CA PRO A 223 47.89 73.15 -75.96
C PRO A 223 47.62 74.64 -75.81
N VAL A 224 48.68 75.44 -75.73
CA VAL A 224 48.60 76.89 -75.90
C VAL A 224 48.15 77.14 -77.34
N ASN A 225 46.84 77.28 -77.55
CA ASN A 225 46.29 77.66 -78.84
C ASN A 225 46.69 79.12 -79.13
N LEU A 226 47.74 79.29 -79.95
CA LEU A 226 47.98 80.53 -80.67
C LEU A 226 46.94 80.67 -81.78
N GLY A 227 45.79 81.26 -81.44
CA GLY A 227 44.82 81.75 -82.44
C GLY A 227 43.36 81.57 -82.07
N GLU A 228 42.78 82.57 -81.38
CA GLU A 228 41.64 83.38 -81.84
C GLU A 228 41.01 84.13 -80.62
N PRO A 229 40.75 85.45 -80.72
CA PRO A 229 40.36 86.27 -79.59
C PRO A 229 38.84 86.18 -79.39
N GLY A 230 38.39 85.22 -78.59
CA GLY A 230 36.98 85.12 -78.28
C GLY A 230 36.59 83.80 -77.65
N ARG A 231 36.87 83.66 -76.35
CA ARG A 231 36.07 82.93 -75.35
C ARG A 231 36.88 82.88 -74.07
N ASP A 232 36.30 83.39 -72.99
CA ASP A 232 36.89 83.36 -71.65
C ASP A 232 37.30 81.94 -71.29
N HIS A 233 38.62 81.73 -71.21
CA HIS A 233 39.20 80.44 -70.90
C HIS A 233 38.83 80.09 -69.45
N HIS A 234 38.02 79.05 -69.30
CA HIS A 234 37.62 78.52 -68.01
C HIS A 234 38.86 78.09 -67.23
N ARG A 235 39.17 78.90 -66.22
CA ARG A 235 40.05 78.61 -65.10
C ARG A 235 39.77 77.19 -64.59
N CYS A 236 40.78 76.32 -64.50
CA CYS A 236 40.68 75.03 -63.81
C CYS A 236 40.05 75.29 -62.43
N ARG A 237 38.81 74.84 -62.25
CA ARG A 237 38.08 74.89 -60.98
C ARG A 237 37.85 73.43 -60.61
N PRO A 238 38.25 72.97 -59.40
CA PRO A 238 38.16 71.57 -59.04
C PRO A 238 36.69 71.15 -59.02
N HIS A 239 36.40 70.01 -59.63
CA HIS A 239 35.07 69.42 -59.71
C HIS A 239 34.72 68.87 -58.32
N ALA A 240 33.94 69.63 -57.55
CA ALA A 240 33.25 69.10 -56.39
C ALA A 240 31.90 68.60 -56.87
N ASP A 241 31.69 67.28 -56.89
CA ASP A 241 30.34 66.69 -56.86
C ASP A 241 30.37 65.23 -56.40
N GLY A 242 29.46 64.90 -55.48
CA GLY A 242 29.25 63.53 -55.00
C GLY A 242 28.39 63.42 -53.74
N GLN A 243 27.22 64.04 -53.71
CA GLN A 243 26.14 63.65 -52.80
C GLN A 243 25.55 62.30 -53.24
N SER A 244 25.41 61.36 -52.31
CA SER A 244 24.46 60.25 -52.44
C SER A 244 23.76 60.03 -51.10
N HIS A 245 22.54 60.57 -51.02
CA HIS A 245 21.47 60.12 -50.16
C HIS A 245 20.89 58.82 -50.75
N ASP A 246 20.91 57.73 -50.00
CA ASP A 246 19.93 56.60 -50.02
C ASP A 246 20.39 55.59 -48.95
N GLY A 247 19.58 54.99 -48.08
CA GLY A 247 18.14 55.04 -47.86
C GLY A 247 17.88 54.46 -46.46
N GLY A 248 16.80 54.90 -45.82
CA GLY A 248 16.38 54.36 -44.54
C GLY A 248 15.78 52.96 -44.68
N SER A 249 16.08 52.10 -43.71
CA SER A 249 15.18 51.03 -43.29
C SER A 249 15.18 50.96 -41.76
N ARG A 250 14.18 51.63 -41.17
CA ARG A 250 13.58 51.20 -39.92
C ARG A 250 12.65 50.04 -40.27
N ASP A 251 12.80 48.91 -39.59
CA ASP A 251 11.77 47.94 -39.17
C ASP A 251 12.55 46.94 -38.27
N ALA A 252 12.39 46.96 -36.95
CA ALA A 252 11.31 46.32 -36.18
C ALA A 252 11.32 44.79 -36.30
N GLU A 253 12.00 44.13 -35.35
CA GLU A 253 11.75 42.73 -34.96
C GLU A 253 12.07 42.62 -33.46
N GLU A 254 11.11 42.86 -32.58
CA GLU A 254 10.07 41.93 -32.12
C GLU A 254 10.60 40.82 -31.20
N ALA A 255 10.46 41.09 -29.91
CA ALA A 255 10.13 40.16 -28.82
C ALA A 255 10.62 38.70 -28.89
N ALA A 256 11.65 38.40 -28.10
CA ALA A 256 11.81 37.08 -27.48
C ALA A 256 11.88 37.23 -25.95
N ARG A 257 10.72 37.03 -25.31
CA ARG A 257 10.62 36.78 -23.87
C ARG A 257 11.16 35.37 -23.56
N PRO A 258 11.91 35.15 -22.47
CA PRO A 258 11.96 33.82 -21.87
C PRO A 258 10.70 33.62 -21.01
N ARG A 259 9.86 32.67 -21.44
CA ARG A 259 8.80 32.07 -20.62
C ARG A 259 9.48 31.15 -19.61
N MET A 260 9.20 31.38 -18.33
CA MET A 260 9.40 30.37 -17.29
C MET A 260 8.48 29.17 -17.55
N ALA A 261 9.06 27.97 -17.48
CA ALA A 261 8.49 26.75 -16.92
C ALA A 261 9.65 25.80 -16.61
#